data_AF-A0A853PKN1-F1
#
_entry.id   AF-A0A853PKN1-F1
#
_cell.length_a   1.000
_cell.length_b   1.000
_cell.length_c   1.000
_cell.angle_alpha   90.00
_cell.angle_beta   90.00
_cell.angle_gamma   90.00
#
_symmetry.space_group_name_H-M   'P 1'
#
loop_
_entity.id
_entity.type
_entity.pdbx_description
1 polymer ?
#
loop_
_entity_poly.entity_id
_entity_poly.type
_entity_poly.pdbx_seq_one_letter_code
_entity_poly.pdbx_strand_id
1 'polypeptide(L)' 'MKQVVDDLGGMKAFFPSWGAYNEKLLATIWPYKLKEFIEEEQSAGRTVAPQILNLMQRVREDDNPVLIIAHLKK' A
#
# COMPACT_ATOMS: atom_id res chain seq x y z
N MET A 1 3.58 -12.39 19.45
CA MET A 1 3.21 -11.26 18.59
C MET A 1 2.44 -11.80 17.40
N LYS A 2 1.20 -11.35 17.15
CA LYS A 2 0.51 -11.69 15.90
C LYS A 2 1.12 -10.83 14.81
N GLN A 3 1.82 -11.48 13.89
CA GLN A 3 2.41 -10.84 12.71
C GLN A 3 1.23 -10.42 11.82
N VAL A 4 1.05 -9.11 11.59
CA VAL A 4 0.08 -8.59 10.62
C VAL A 4 0.68 -8.86 9.25
N VAL A 5 0.43 -10.06 8.72
CA VAL A 5 0.87 -10.47 7.40
C VAL A 5 -0.26 -10.15 6.43
N ASP A 6 -0.07 -9.04 5.72
CA ASP A 6 -0.69 -8.72 4.43
C ASP A 6 -2.20 -8.40 4.41
N ASP A 7 -2.53 -7.11 4.54
CA ASP A 7 -3.90 -6.59 4.40
C ASP A 7 -4.04 -5.48 3.32
N LEU A 8 -2.96 -5.12 2.62
CA LEU A 8 -2.97 -4.04 1.62
C LEU A 8 -2.70 -4.53 0.21
N GLY A 9 -3.05 -5.78 -0.09
CA GLY A 9 -3.02 -6.32 -1.45
C GLY A 9 -1.62 -6.69 -1.93
N GLY A 10 -0.80 -7.30 -1.07
CA GLY A 10 0.53 -7.80 -1.42
C GLY A 10 1.67 -6.81 -1.19
N MET A 11 1.37 -5.59 -0.75
CA MET A 11 2.41 -4.66 -0.33
C MET A 11 3.13 -5.26 0.90
N LYS A 12 4.47 -5.39 0.81
CA LYS A 12 5.35 -5.82 1.91
C LYS A 12 4.90 -5.17 3.22
N ALA A 13 4.96 -5.93 4.32
CA ALA A 13 4.52 -5.59 5.68
C ALA A 13 4.17 -4.11 5.90
N PHE A 14 2.87 -3.81 5.97
CA PHE A 14 2.38 -2.47 6.23
C PHE A 14 2.96 -1.92 7.55
N PHE A 15 3.58 -0.74 7.49
CA PHE A 15 4.09 -0.04 8.65
C PHE A 15 3.42 1.35 8.78
N PRO A 16 2.79 1.66 9.93
CA PRO A 16 2.08 2.92 10.13
C PRO A 16 3.09 4.06 10.34
N SER A 17 3.60 4.64 9.25
CA SER A 17 4.60 5.72 9.31
C SER A 17 4.13 6.97 10.06
N TRP A 18 2.81 7.14 10.21
CA TRP A 18 2.18 8.25 10.95
C TRP A 18 1.52 7.81 12.26
N GLY A 19 1.72 6.56 12.68
CA GLY A 19 1.14 6.00 13.90
C GLY A 19 -0.35 5.69 13.77
N ALA A 20 -1.07 5.80 14.88
CA ALA A 20 -2.49 5.48 14.98
C ALA A 20 -3.32 6.69 15.42
N TYR A 21 -4.49 6.87 14.83
CA TYR A 21 -5.48 7.88 15.18
C TYR A 21 -6.90 7.31 15.07
N ASN A 22 -7.71 7.47 16.12
CA ASN A 22 -9.11 7.01 16.13
C ASN A 22 -9.27 5.53 15.67
N GLU A 23 -8.47 4.65 16.30
CA GLU A 23 -8.38 3.20 16.00
C GLU A 23 -7.97 2.86 14.55
N LYS A 24 -7.46 3.84 13.80
CA LYS A 24 -6.97 3.66 12.43
C LYS A 24 -5.45 3.83 12.41
N LEU A 25 -4.80 2.97 11.64
CA LEU A 25 -3.37 3.05 11.34
C LEU A 25 -3.18 3.91 10.09
N LEU A 26 -2.24 4.86 10.18
CA LEU A 26 -1.98 5.83 9.13
C LEU A 26 -0.57 5.61 8.56
N ALA A 27 -0.49 5.56 7.23
CA ALA A 27 0.78 5.57 6.51
C ALA A 27 0.66 6.43 5.25
N THR A 28 1.79 6.81 4.68
CA THR A 28 1.84 7.45 3.37
C THR A 28 2.78 6.68 2.46
N ILE A 29 2.42 6.55 1.19
CA ILE A 29 3.30 6.02 0.17
C ILE A 29 3.41 6.97 -1.01
N TRP A 30 4.63 7.12 -1.52
CA TRP A 30 4.87 7.88 -2.75
C TRP A 30 4.41 7.08 -3.97
N PRO A 31 3.75 7.70 -4.96
CA PRO A 31 3.29 7.00 -6.16
C PRO A 31 4.42 6.27 -6.92
N TYR A 32 5.62 6.85 -7.03
CA TYR A 32 6.75 6.14 -7.66
C TYR A 32 7.10 4.81 -6.96
N LYS A 33 6.95 4.72 -5.63
CA LYS A 33 7.19 3.46 -4.90
C LYS A 33 6.11 2.41 -5.19
N LEU A 34 4.88 2.84 -5.44
CA LEU A 34 3.81 1.94 -5.88
C LEU A 34 4.08 1.41 -7.28
N LYS A 35 4.61 2.25 -8.18
CA LYS A 35 5.05 1.83 -9.52
C LYS A 35 6.18 0.81 -9.45
N GLU A 36 7.24 1.09 -8.68
CA GLU A 36 8.35 0.16 -8.43
C GLU A 36 7.83 -1.20 -7.92
N PHE A 37 6.92 -1.19 -6.94
CA PHE A 37 6.31 -2.41 -6.42
C PHE A 37 5.54 -3.19 -7.49
N ILE A 38 4.73 -2.52 -8.32
CA ILE A 38 3.98 -3.18 -9.40
C ILE A 38 4.94 -3.86 -10.38
N GLU A 39 5.99 -3.16 -10.79
CA GLU A 39 7.00 -3.66 -11.72
C GLU A 39 7.76 -4.86 -11.13
N GLU A 40 8.16 -4.78 -9.86
CA GLU A 40 8.80 -5.89 -9.12
C GLU A 40 7.90 -7.14 -9.08
N GLU A 41 6.62 -6.99 -8.73
CA GLU A 41 5.69 -8.11 -8.64
C GLU A 41 5.41 -8.74 -10.01
N GLN A 42 5.14 -7.91 -11.03
CA GLN A 42 4.86 -8.39 -12.39
C GLN A 42 6.07 -9.07 -13.02
N SER A 43 7.28 -8.50 -12.84
CA SER A 43 8.52 -9.11 -13.34
C SER A 43 8.82 -10.47 -12.70
N ALA A 44 8.36 -10.68 -11.46
CA ALA A 44 8.47 -11.94 -10.75
C ALA A 44 7.30 -12.91 -11.04
N GLY A 45 6.38 -12.55 -11.95
CA GLY A 45 5.21 -13.36 -12.28
C GLY A 45 4.15 -13.43 -11.18
N ARG A 46 4.19 -12.51 -10.20
CA ARG A 46 3.22 -12.41 -9.12
C ARG A 46 2.08 -11.48 -9.48
N THR A 47 0.93 -11.70 -8.86
CA THR A 47 -0.28 -10.89 -9.09
C THR A 47 -0.32 -9.69 -8.16
N VAL A 48 -0.58 -8.51 -8.73
CA VAL A 48 -0.83 -7.29 -7.95
C VAL A 48 -2.33 -7.13 -7.71
N ALA A 49 -2.72 -6.71 -6.51
CA ALA A 49 -4.12 -6.45 -6.20
C ALA A 49 -4.74 -5.40 -7.14
N PRO A 50 -5.94 -5.65 -7.71
CA PRO A 50 -6.59 -4.73 -8.66
C PRO A 50 -6.76 -3.31 -8.14
N GLN A 51 -6.98 -3.14 -6.84
CA GLN A 51 -7.11 -1.82 -6.21
C GLN A 51 -5.84 -0.97 -6.33
N ILE A 52 -4.64 -1.59 -6.29
CA ILE A 52 -3.36 -0.89 -6.47
C ILE A 52 -3.20 -0.48 -7.94
N LEU A 53 -3.54 -1.38 -8.87
CA LEU A 53 -3.50 -1.09 -10.30
C LEU A 53 -4.46 0.06 -10.65
N ASN A 54 -5.68 0.02 -10.13
CA ASN A 54 -6.70 1.07 -10.34
C ASN A 54 -6.30 2.40 -9.71
N LEU A 55 -5.61 2.39 -8.56
CA LEU A 55 -5.04 3.60 -7.96
C LEU A 55 -4.01 4.22 -8.90
N MET A 56 -3.07 3.43 -9.42
CA MET A 56 -2.01 3.91 -10.30
C MET A 56 -2.48 4.37 -11.69
N GLN A 57 -3.72 4.04 -12.08
CA GLN A 57 -4.36 4.66 -13.25
C GLN A 57 -4.79 6.12 -13.01
N ARG A 58 -4.82 6.57 -11.75
CA ARG A 58 -5.38 7.87 -11.32
C ARG A 58 -4.36 8.81 -10.67
N VAL A 59 -3.18 8.30 -10.31
CA VAL A 59 -2.06 9.08 -9.77
C VAL A 59 -0.83 8.92 -10.66
N ARG A 60 -0.12 10.03 -10.87
CA ARG A 60 1.17 10.07 -11.55
C ARG A 60 2.29 9.81 -10.55
N GLU A 61 3.44 9.35 -11.05
CA GLU A 61 4.58 8.98 -10.21
C GLU A 61 5.15 10.15 -9.39
N ASP A 62 4.98 11.38 -9.88
CA ASP A 62 5.43 12.65 -9.30
C ASP A 62 4.34 13.38 -8.48
N ASP A 63 3.13 12.79 -8.37
CA ASP A 63 2.08 13.36 -7.52
C ASP A 63 2.42 13.23 -6.03
N ASN A 64 1.66 13.95 -5.21
CA ASN A 64 1.77 13.90 -3.76
C ASN A 64 1.58 12.48 -3.19
N PRO A 65 2.13 12.20 -1.99
CA PRO A 65 1.96 10.90 -1.35
C PRO A 65 0.48 10.51 -1.17
N VAL A 66 0.20 9.24 -1.43
CA VAL A 66 -1.11 8.64 -1.16
C VAL A 66 -1.20 8.35 0.33
N LEU A 67 -2.27 8.83 0.98
CA LEU A 67 -2.60 8.49 2.36
C LEU A 67 -3.27 7.11 2.41
N ILE A 68 -2.68 6.21 3.18
CA ILE A 68 -3.23 4.89 3.48
C ILE A 68 -3.83 4.92 4.89
N ILE A 69 -5.09 4.51 4.98
CA ILE A 69 -5.82 4.39 6.24
C ILE A 69 -6.23 2.92 6.39
N ALA A 70 -5.65 2.25 7.37
CA ALA A 70 -5.98 0.86 7.70
C ALA A 70 -6.72 0.79 9.04
N HIS A 71 -7.62 -0.16 9.19
CA HIS A 71 -8.22 -0.51 10.47
C HIS A 71 -8.32 -2.02 10.57
N LEU A 72 -8.25 -2.55 11.78
CA LEU A 72 -8.49 -3.99 11.98
C LEU A 72 -9.96 -4.28 11.71
N LYS A 73 -10.23 -5.32 10.93
CA LYS A 73 -11.59 -5.86 10.79
C LYS A 73 -12.02 -6.44 12.14
N LYS A 74 -13.28 -6.22 12.51
CA LYS A 74 -13.90 -6.88 13.66
C LYS A 74 -14.34 -8.30 13.29
#